data_AF-A0A1I3QED9-F1
#
_entry.id   AF-A0A1I3QED9-F1
#
_cell.length_a   1.000
_cell.length_b   1.000
_cell.length_c   1.000
_cell.angle_alpha   90.00
_cell.angle_beta   90.00
_cell.angle_gamma   90.00
#
_symmetry.space_group_name_H-M   'P 1'
#
loop_
_entity.id
_entity.type
_entity.pdbx_description
1 polymer ?
#
loop_
_entity_poly.entity_id
_entity_poly.type
_entity_poly.pdbx_seq_one_letter_code
_entity_poly.pdbx_strand_id
1 'polypeptide(L)'
;MPAVSRPTEPAARASTPILAASDDSLLTDVIGERRGGAEKGACRIARRIEESLIVSGWPYGAVCGSEQALAERFGAGRAVIREAVRILAVRGTARMVRGPRGGLQVLALDSRHTAAFLVGFGLFFGVTPVQLDETEAALDRVRLDLDALHLPGPEGTSRFATVFAFFEDVVRAVRQAVSDGGSVRSSVLLTPEHLRHSRAGQIAERMLLECTAEEWARGRRLGSEEDLCFRYGADRDAFRQAVRILESAGAAETFCGRGHGLVSQAPREGTLARLVSCFFASGGVQAHTVMQVFERLSVEVIAMAASRASAEDCERVSQTLAKLEDSLERQDAVASLPHVFDAEEAIASVIANPLLQLFTKSLRGYPSARIPRDPAVLDVMNRRFLTLSRPLLEALRNNNAQDAARAQKARVQGLAQLSAAMPALASG
;
A
#
# COMPACT_ATOMS: atom_id res chain seq x y z
N MET A 1 13.42 37.17 -23.90
CA MET A 1 12.85 35.80 -23.79
C MET A 1 13.99 34.83 -23.52
N PRO A 2 14.14 34.27 -22.32
CA PRO A 2 15.19 33.30 -22.05
C PRO A 2 14.71 31.89 -22.41
N ALA A 3 15.63 31.10 -22.97
CA ALA A 3 15.42 29.77 -23.50
C ALA A 3 15.17 28.74 -22.37
N VAL A 4 14.14 27.91 -22.57
CA VAL A 4 13.84 26.75 -21.72
C VAL A 4 14.86 25.65 -22.03
N SER A 5 15.75 25.37 -21.08
CA SER A 5 16.70 24.26 -21.16
C SER A 5 15.96 22.92 -21.18
N ARG A 6 16.13 22.17 -22.27
CA ARG A 6 15.67 20.78 -22.40
C ARG A 6 16.54 19.87 -21.50
N PRO A 7 15.98 18.81 -20.90
CA PRO A 7 16.80 17.80 -20.21
C PRO A 7 17.66 17.06 -21.24
N THR A 8 18.95 16.95 -20.93
CA THR A 8 19.98 16.20 -21.66
C THR A 8 19.62 14.71 -21.79
N GLU A 9 19.82 14.16 -22.99
CA GLU A 9 19.73 12.71 -23.28
C GLU A 9 20.56 11.88 -22.29
N PRO A 10 20.06 10.73 -21.80
CA PRO A 10 20.86 9.87 -20.95
C PRO A 10 21.91 9.13 -21.79
N ALA A 11 23.18 9.35 -21.43
CA ALA A 11 24.32 8.55 -21.87
C ALA A 11 24.03 7.05 -21.69
N ALA A 12 24.46 6.23 -22.66
CA ALA A 12 24.35 4.78 -22.66
C ALA A 12 24.84 4.18 -21.34
N ARG A 13 23.92 3.76 -20.47
CA ARG A 13 24.21 3.14 -19.17
C ARG A 13 24.45 1.65 -19.36
N ALA A 14 25.55 1.16 -18.79
CA ALA A 14 25.84 -0.25 -18.63
C ALA A 14 24.64 -0.98 -18.00
N SER A 15 24.31 -2.15 -18.56
CA SER A 15 23.12 -2.94 -18.29
C SER A 15 23.15 -3.60 -16.91
N THR A 16 22.92 -2.85 -15.83
CA THR A 16 22.44 -3.45 -14.58
C THR A 16 21.03 -3.99 -14.85
N PRO A 17 20.70 -5.25 -14.54
CA PRO A 17 19.37 -5.77 -14.78
C PRO A 17 18.35 -5.01 -13.92
N ILE A 18 17.50 -4.20 -14.57
CA ILE A 18 16.45 -3.35 -13.94
C ILE A 18 15.51 -4.16 -13.02
N LEU A 19 15.35 -5.46 -13.32
CA LEU A 19 14.55 -6.38 -12.54
C LEU A 19 15.44 -7.47 -11.91
N ALA A 20 15.70 -7.36 -10.61
CA ALA A 20 16.31 -8.41 -9.81
C ALA A 20 15.20 -9.30 -9.21
N ALA A 21 15.31 -10.61 -9.39
CA ALA A 21 14.41 -11.57 -8.78
C ALA A 21 14.88 -11.88 -7.34
N SER A 22 14.65 -10.97 -6.39
CA SER A 22 14.87 -11.28 -4.98
C SER A 22 13.57 -11.11 -4.19
N ASP A 23 13.23 -12.13 -3.40
CA ASP A 23 12.12 -12.16 -2.45
C ASP A 23 12.49 -11.52 -1.09
N ASP A 24 13.65 -10.85 -0.99
CA ASP A 24 14.26 -10.44 0.29
C ASP A 24 13.75 -9.12 0.87
N SER A 25 12.74 -8.50 0.26
CA SER A 25 12.18 -7.25 0.76
C SER A 25 11.12 -7.48 1.84
N LEU A 26 11.10 -6.66 2.89
CA LEU A 26 10.03 -6.66 3.91
C LEU A 26 8.75 -5.94 3.47
N LEU A 27 8.75 -5.20 2.36
CA LEU A 27 7.58 -4.38 1.94
C LEU A 27 6.27 -5.15 1.97
N THR A 28 6.21 -6.29 1.29
CA THR A 28 4.98 -7.09 1.18
C THR A 28 4.41 -7.51 2.54
N ASP A 29 5.26 -7.81 3.53
CA ASP A 29 4.81 -8.20 4.87
C ASP A 29 4.38 -6.99 5.69
N VAL A 30 5.16 -5.91 5.62
CA VAL A 30 4.91 -4.65 6.36
C VAL A 30 3.57 -4.03 5.98
N ILE A 31 3.16 -4.16 4.71
CA ILE A 31 1.87 -3.67 4.23
C ILE A 31 0.78 -4.75 4.28
N GLY A 32 1.08 -5.97 4.75
CA GLY A 32 0.10 -7.04 4.97
C GLY A 32 -0.52 -7.61 3.71
N GLU A 33 0.07 -7.44 2.53
CA GLU A 33 -0.57 -7.87 1.27
C GLU A 33 -0.60 -9.39 1.08
N ARG A 34 0.22 -10.13 1.85
CA ARG A 34 0.23 -11.61 1.84
C ARG A 34 -0.91 -12.27 2.63
N ARG A 35 -1.76 -11.51 3.32
CA ARG A 35 -2.79 -12.09 4.19
C ARG A 35 -4.00 -12.62 3.38
N GLY A 36 -3.91 -13.88 2.97
CA GLY A 36 -5.04 -14.69 2.49
C GLY A 36 -4.79 -15.39 1.13
N GLY A 37 -5.06 -16.71 1.09
CA GLY A 37 -5.11 -17.52 -0.14
C GLY A 37 -3.78 -17.69 -0.90
N ALA A 38 -3.76 -18.61 -1.87
CA ALA A 38 -2.62 -18.74 -2.79
C ALA A 38 -2.57 -17.51 -3.72
N GLU A 39 -1.58 -16.62 -3.54
CA GLU A 39 -1.40 -15.43 -4.39
C GLU A 39 -1.31 -15.84 -5.88
N LYS A 40 -2.24 -15.32 -6.70
CA LYS A 40 -2.25 -15.52 -8.16
C LYS A 40 -0.90 -15.13 -8.75
N GLY A 41 -0.39 -15.96 -9.67
CA GLY A 41 0.93 -15.74 -10.28
C GLY A 41 1.11 -14.37 -10.94
N ALA A 42 0.05 -13.82 -11.55
CA ALA A 42 0.09 -12.50 -12.17
C ALA A 42 0.27 -11.37 -11.15
N CYS A 43 -0.45 -11.41 -10.02
CA CYS A 43 -0.32 -10.45 -8.93
C CYS A 43 1.08 -10.51 -8.33
N ARG A 44 1.60 -11.72 -8.10
CA ARG A 44 2.97 -11.94 -7.61
C ARG A 44 4.02 -11.31 -8.51
N ILE A 45 3.89 -11.49 -9.83
CA ILE A 45 4.83 -10.94 -10.81
C ILE A 45 4.73 -9.41 -10.86
N ALA A 46 3.52 -8.84 -10.90
CA ALA A 46 3.33 -7.40 -10.88
C ALA A 46 3.94 -6.77 -9.62
N ARG A 47 3.68 -7.36 -8.45
CA ARG A 47 4.26 -6.96 -7.16
C ARG A 47 5.78 -6.99 -7.16
N ARG A 48 6.39 -8.08 -7.63
CA ARG A 48 7.86 -8.21 -7.73
C ARG A 48 8.46 -7.17 -8.67
N ILE A 49 7.78 -6.86 -9.78
CA ILE A 49 8.21 -5.80 -10.70
C ILE A 49 8.18 -4.45 -9.97
N GLU A 50 7.06 -4.09 -9.33
CA GLU A 50 6.91 -2.84 -8.58
C GLU A 50 7.96 -2.71 -7.47
N GLU A 51 8.20 -3.77 -6.69
CA GLU A 51 9.24 -3.82 -5.66
C GLU A 51 10.64 -3.57 -6.23
N SER A 52 10.99 -4.23 -7.34
CA SER A 52 12.28 -4.02 -8.00
C SER A 52 12.42 -2.58 -8.53
N LEU A 53 11.34 -1.99 -9.05
CA LEU A 53 11.34 -0.59 -9.49
C LEU A 53 11.53 0.37 -8.31
N ILE A 54 10.89 0.13 -7.17
CA ILE A 54 11.06 0.93 -5.95
C ILE A 54 12.52 0.89 -5.48
N VAL A 55 13.11 -0.30 -5.39
CA VAL A 55 14.50 -0.49 -4.92
C VAL A 55 15.50 0.11 -5.90
N SER A 56 15.22 0.06 -7.20
CA SER A 56 16.09 0.62 -8.26
C SER A 56 15.97 2.13 -8.45
N GLY A 57 15.24 2.84 -7.57
CA GLY A 57 15.06 4.29 -7.66
C GLY A 57 14.15 4.73 -8.83
N TRP A 58 13.19 3.88 -9.20
CA TRP A 58 12.16 4.11 -10.21
C TRP A 58 12.71 4.63 -11.56
N PRO A 59 13.32 3.75 -12.40
CA PRO A 59 13.95 4.15 -13.66
C PRO A 59 12.90 4.52 -14.73
N TYR A 60 12.36 5.74 -14.65
CA TYR A 60 11.34 6.26 -15.55
C TYR A 60 11.73 6.11 -17.03
N GLY A 61 10.79 5.63 -17.84
CA GLY A 61 10.98 5.44 -19.28
C GLY A 61 11.83 4.23 -19.67
N ALA A 62 12.49 3.57 -18.72
CA ALA A 62 13.30 2.39 -18.99
C ALA A 62 12.43 1.22 -19.47
N VAL A 63 13.02 0.35 -20.29
CA VAL A 63 12.36 -0.84 -20.85
C VAL A 63 12.90 -2.08 -20.14
N CYS A 64 12.02 -2.78 -19.42
CA CYS A 64 12.38 -3.93 -18.59
C CYS A 64 12.47 -5.27 -19.36
N GLY A 65 12.11 -5.27 -20.64
CA GLY A 65 12.16 -6.44 -21.53
C GLY A 65 10.84 -6.73 -22.26
N SER A 66 10.89 -7.64 -23.24
CA SER A 66 9.73 -8.12 -23.98
C SER A 66 8.87 -9.08 -23.13
N GLU A 67 7.64 -9.36 -23.57
CA GLU A 67 6.77 -10.37 -22.92
C GLU A 67 7.48 -11.73 -22.79
N GLN A 68 8.25 -12.14 -23.81
CA GLN A 68 9.00 -13.38 -23.78
C GLN A 68 10.15 -13.32 -22.77
N ALA A 69 10.94 -12.24 -22.77
CA ALA A 69 12.04 -12.10 -21.82
C ALA A 69 11.56 -12.06 -20.36
N LEU A 70 10.39 -11.46 -20.12
CA LEU A 70 9.75 -11.47 -18.80
C LEU A 70 9.23 -12.86 -18.43
N ALA A 71 8.65 -13.60 -19.38
CA ALA A 71 8.20 -14.98 -19.15
C ALA A 71 9.35 -15.90 -18.74
N GLU A 72 10.47 -15.81 -19.45
CA GLU A 72 11.70 -16.55 -19.14
C GLU A 72 12.27 -16.12 -17.77
N ARG A 73 12.36 -14.81 -17.51
CA ARG A 73 12.91 -14.27 -16.25
C ARG A 73 12.10 -14.67 -15.02
N PHE A 74 10.78 -14.65 -15.10
CA PHE A 74 9.89 -14.97 -13.97
C PHE A 74 9.47 -16.44 -13.93
N GLY A 75 9.95 -17.28 -14.85
CA GLY A 75 9.59 -18.70 -14.92
C GLY A 75 8.07 -18.92 -15.09
N ALA A 76 7.40 -18.02 -15.81
CA ALA A 76 5.95 -17.98 -15.89
C ALA A 76 5.44 -18.04 -17.34
N GLY A 77 4.26 -18.61 -17.55
CA GLY A 77 3.63 -18.65 -18.87
C GLY A 77 3.29 -17.24 -19.40
N ARG A 78 3.34 -17.05 -20.72
CA ARG A 78 3.02 -15.78 -21.41
C ARG A 78 1.67 -15.18 -21.01
N ALA A 79 0.66 -16.02 -20.78
CA ALA A 79 -0.66 -15.57 -20.31
C ALA A 79 -0.59 -14.89 -18.93
N VAL A 80 0.23 -15.42 -18.01
CA VAL A 80 0.45 -14.87 -16.66
C VAL A 80 1.21 -13.54 -16.74
N ILE A 81 2.22 -13.44 -17.62
CA ILE A 81 2.94 -12.19 -17.87
C ILE A 81 2.02 -11.12 -18.44
N ARG A 82 1.19 -11.45 -19.44
CA ARG A 82 0.23 -10.49 -19.99
C ARG A 82 -0.74 -9.98 -18.94
N GLU A 83 -1.13 -10.84 -18.01
CA GLU A 83 -1.99 -10.43 -16.90
C GLU A 83 -1.26 -9.53 -15.91
N ALA A 84 -0.02 -9.87 -15.52
CA ALA A 84 0.81 -9.01 -14.68
C ALA A 84 1.02 -7.62 -15.30
N VAL A 85 1.30 -7.57 -16.61
CA VAL A 85 1.46 -6.33 -17.39
C VAL A 85 0.18 -5.49 -17.40
N ARG A 86 -1.01 -6.12 -17.45
CA ARG A 86 -2.28 -5.40 -17.36
C ARG A 86 -2.49 -4.79 -15.98
N ILE A 87 -2.15 -5.51 -14.92
CA ILE A 87 -2.20 -4.98 -13.54
C ILE A 87 -1.32 -3.72 -13.44
N LEU A 88 -0.08 -3.80 -13.90
CA LEU A 88 0.85 -2.66 -13.92
C LEU A 88 0.30 -1.48 -14.73
N ALA A 89 -0.37 -1.76 -15.86
CA ALA A 89 -0.94 -0.72 -16.72
C ALA A 89 -2.14 -0.01 -16.06
N VAL A 90 -3.03 -0.74 -15.38
CA VAL A 90 -4.16 -0.15 -14.64
C VAL A 90 -3.65 0.72 -13.49
N ARG A 91 -2.62 0.25 -12.78
CA ARG A 91 -1.96 0.99 -11.70
C ARG A 91 -1.15 2.19 -12.18
N GLY A 92 -0.89 2.29 -13.48
CA GLY A 92 -0.06 3.35 -14.07
C GLY A 92 1.43 3.19 -13.78
N THR A 93 1.89 2.01 -13.35
CA THR A 93 3.29 1.76 -12.99
C THR A 93 4.15 1.38 -14.21
N ALA A 94 3.60 0.61 -15.14
CA ALA A 94 4.27 0.25 -16.39
C ALA A 94 3.27 -0.11 -17.50
N ARG A 95 3.69 0.00 -18.77
CA ARG A 95 2.88 -0.42 -19.93
C ARG A 95 3.70 -1.21 -20.94
N MET A 96 3.05 -2.10 -21.67
CA MET A 96 3.69 -2.79 -22.80
C MET A 96 3.66 -1.91 -24.05
N VAL A 97 4.83 -1.59 -24.59
CA VAL A 97 4.98 -0.89 -25.87
C VAL A 97 5.27 -1.92 -26.96
N ARG A 98 4.55 -1.84 -28.10
CA ARG A 98 4.75 -2.72 -29.25
C ARG A 98 5.89 -2.20 -30.14
N GLY A 99 6.59 -3.11 -30.83
CA GLY A 99 7.58 -2.78 -31.87
C GLY A 99 8.97 -3.41 -31.65
N PRO A 100 9.95 -3.19 -32.55
CA PRO A 100 11.27 -3.83 -32.52
C PRO A 100 12.12 -3.51 -31.29
N ARG A 101 11.89 -2.35 -30.65
CA ARG A 101 12.45 -1.96 -29.35
C ARG A 101 11.38 -1.87 -28.26
N GLY A 102 10.24 -2.51 -28.51
CA GLY A 102 9.11 -2.57 -27.60
C GLY A 102 9.40 -3.47 -26.40
N GLY A 103 8.63 -3.29 -25.35
CA GLY A 103 8.76 -4.01 -24.10
C GLY A 103 7.98 -3.33 -22.99
N LEU A 104 8.09 -3.85 -21.79
CA LEU A 104 7.48 -3.27 -20.60
C LEU A 104 8.22 -1.97 -20.24
N GLN A 105 7.61 -0.83 -20.54
CA GLN A 105 8.12 0.49 -20.26
C GLN A 105 7.62 0.99 -18.91
N VAL A 106 8.52 1.48 -18.06
CA VAL A 106 8.22 2.10 -16.75
C VAL A 106 7.60 3.48 -16.96
N LEU A 107 6.52 3.77 -16.24
CA LEU A 107 5.78 5.03 -16.31
C LEU A 107 6.04 5.89 -15.07
N ALA A 108 5.76 7.19 -15.17
CA ALA A 108 5.71 8.08 -14.01
C ALA A 108 4.30 8.01 -13.45
N LEU A 109 4.20 7.88 -12.13
CA LEU A 109 2.90 7.89 -11.47
C LEU A 109 2.41 9.32 -11.29
N ASP A 110 1.14 9.50 -11.59
CA ASP A 110 0.41 10.73 -11.32
C ASP A 110 -0.28 10.66 -9.95
N SER A 111 -0.27 11.78 -9.21
CA SER A 111 -0.84 11.84 -7.86
C SER A 111 -2.36 11.68 -7.90
N ARG A 112 -3.05 12.28 -8.89
CA ARG A 112 -4.51 12.20 -9.02
C ARG A 112 -4.95 10.79 -9.35
N HIS A 113 -4.26 10.13 -10.28
CA HIS A 113 -4.49 8.72 -10.63
C HIS A 113 -4.32 7.81 -9.40
N THR A 114 -3.25 8.01 -8.63
CA THR A 114 -3.01 7.23 -7.41
C THR A 114 -4.07 7.51 -6.35
N ALA A 115 -4.39 8.79 -6.11
CA ALA A 115 -5.38 9.23 -5.14
C ALA A 115 -6.78 8.68 -5.44
N ALA A 116 -7.14 8.52 -6.71
CA ALA A 116 -8.43 7.94 -7.11
C ALA A 116 -8.67 6.54 -6.51
N PHE A 117 -7.64 5.67 -6.43
CA PHE A 117 -7.76 4.37 -5.77
C PHE A 117 -8.02 4.49 -4.27
N LEU A 118 -7.41 5.49 -3.61
CA LEU A 118 -7.58 5.75 -2.18
C LEU A 118 -8.94 6.37 -1.86
N VAL A 119 -9.51 7.16 -2.78
CA VAL A 119 -10.89 7.65 -2.63
C VAL A 119 -11.87 6.49 -2.67
N GLY A 120 -11.68 5.52 -3.59
CA GLY A 120 -12.50 4.32 -3.66
C GLY A 120 -12.48 3.53 -2.34
N PHE A 121 -11.31 3.44 -1.71
CA PHE A 121 -11.14 2.86 -0.38
C PHE A 121 -11.90 3.64 0.70
N GLY A 122 -11.75 4.97 0.76
CA GLY A 122 -12.43 5.80 1.75
C GLY A 122 -13.95 5.69 1.67
N LEU A 123 -14.51 5.67 0.46
CA LEU A 123 -15.94 5.46 0.24
C LEU A 123 -16.37 4.02 0.60
N PHE A 124 -15.58 3.02 0.24
CA PHE A 124 -15.88 1.62 0.55
C PHE A 124 -15.98 1.38 2.06
N PHE A 125 -15.05 1.94 2.84
CA PHE A 125 -15.05 1.79 4.30
C PHE A 125 -15.93 2.82 5.03
N GLY A 126 -16.70 3.63 4.31
CA GLY A 126 -17.66 4.58 4.90
C GLY A 126 -16.98 5.66 5.75
N VAL A 127 -15.84 6.19 5.31
CA VAL A 127 -15.11 7.24 6.04
C VAL A 127 -16.02 8.44 6.30
N THR A 128 -16.13 8.81 7.58
CA THR A 128 -17.02 9.88 8.05
C THR A 128 -16.35 11.26 7.97
N PRO A 129 -17.13 12.36 7.93
CA PRO A 129 -16.58 13.71 8.04
C PRO A 129 -15.71 13.91 9.28
N VAL A 130 -16.09 13.34 10.42
CA VAL A 130 -15.32 13.40 11.67
C VAL A 130 -13.95 12.73 11.50
N GLN A 131 -13.90 11.55 10.86
CA GLN A 131 -12.63 10.86 10.58
C GLN A 131 -11.76 11.63 9.58
N LEU A 132 -12.35 12.38 8.65
CA LEU A 132 -11.61 13.27 7.75
C LEU A 132 -11.00 14.44 8.52
N ASP A 133 -11.78 15.09 9.40
CA ASP A 133 -11.30 16.18 10.25
C ASP A 133 -10.15 15.70 11.17
N GLU A 134 -10.28 14.51 11.77
CA GLU A 134 -9.20 13.87 12.54
C GLU A 134 -7.93 13.66 11.70
N THR A 135 -8.10 13.21 10.45
CA THR A 135 -6.98 12.94 9.54
C THR A 135 -6.26 14.23 9.15
N GLU A 136 -7.00 15.28 8.79
CA GLU A 136 -6.43 16.61 8.47
C GLU A 136 -5.70 17.18 9.68
N ALA A 137 -6.33 17.15 10.86
CA ALA A 137 -5.73 17.69 12.07
C ALA A 137 -4.44 16.94 12.47
N ALA A 138 -4.39 15.62 12.27
CA ALA A 138 -3.19 14.82 12.50
C ALA A 138 -2.07 15.18 11.52
N LEU A 139 -2.37 15.32 10.22
CA LEU A 139 -1.39 15.73 9.21
C LEU A 139 -0.85 17.15 9.49
N ASP A 140 -1.73 18.08 9.88
CA ASP A 140 -1.34 19.45 10.22
C ASP A 140 -0.41 19.52 11.43
N ARG A 141 -0.71 18.78 12.50
CA ARG A 141 0.17 18.70 13.68
C ARG A 141 1.55 18.16 13.32
N VAL A 142 1.60 17.12 12.50
CA VAL A 142 2.87 16.51 12.07
C VAL A 142 3.65 17.46 11.16
N ARG A 143 2.98 18.20 10.27
CA ARG A 143 3.61 19.22 9.42
C ARG A 143 4.22 20.33 10.27
N LEU A 144 3.46 20.87 11.22
CA LEU A 144 3.93 21.93 12.12
C LEU A 144 5.14 21.49 12.96
N ASP A 145 5.14 20.24 13.48
CA ASP A 145 6.27 19.69 14.22
C ASP A 145 7.53 19.55 13.33
N LEU A 146 7.37 19.10 12.08
CA LEU A 146 8.48 18.96 11.14
C LEU A 146 9.03 20.32 10.69
N ASP A 147 8.17 21.29 10.43
CA ASP A 147 8.55 22.65 10.04
C ASP A 147 9.29 23.37 11.19
N ALA A 148 8.86 23.17 12.44
CA ALA A 148 9.53 23.77 13.60
C ALA A 148 10.97 23.25 13.83
N LEU A 149 11.27 22.03 13.37
CA LEU A 149 12.61 21.41 13.50
C LEU A 149 13.58 21.83 12.39
N HIS A 150 13.10 22.42 11.29
CA HIS A 150 13.95 22.85 10.17
C HIS A 150 14.04 24.38 10.15
N LEU A 151 15.26 24.92 10.05
CA LEU A 151 15.47 26.37 9.87
C LEU A 151 14.71 26.86 8.62
N PRO A 152 14.08 28.06 8.66
CA PRO A 152 13.36 28.61 7.52
C PRO A 152 14.35 28.86 6.37
N GLY A 153 14.31 27.97 5.38
CA GLY A 153 15.02 28.07 4.13
C GLY A 153 14.17 27.43 3.03
N PRO A 154 14.32 27.84 1.76
CA PRO A 154 13.49 27.37 0.64
C PRO A 154 13.52 25.84 0.45
N GLU A 155 14.56 25.15 0.97
CA GLU A 155 14.70 23.69 0.91
C GLU A 155 13.93 22.95 2.03
N GLY A 156 13.72 23.57 3.20
CA GLY A 156 13.09 22.94 4.37
C GLY A 156 11.61 22.65 4.17
N THR A 157 10.85 23.68 3.76
CA THR A 157 9.42 23.56 3.42
C THR A 157 9.19 22.67 2.19
N SER A 158 10.17 22.57 1.29
CA SER A 158 10.07 21.73 0.09
C SER A 158 10.29 20.24 0.37
N ARG A 159 10.97 19.87 1.46
CA ARG A 159 11.42 18.48 1.69
C ARG A 159 10.26 17.50 1.88
N PHE A 160 9.27 17.87 2.68
CA PHE A 160 8.10 17.03 3.00
C PHE A 160 6.88 17.34 2.12
N ALA A 161 6.95 18.41 1.31
CA ALA A 161 5.82 18.93 0.55
C ALA A 161 5.13 17.86 -0.31
N THR A 162 5.89 17.03 -1.03
CA THR A 162 5.32 15.97 -1.88
C THR A 162 4.53 14.92 -1.07
N VAL A 163 4.99 14.57 0.13
CA VAL A 163 4.32 13.57 0.99
C VAL A 163 3.01 14.13 1.53
N PHE A 164 3.05 15.36 2.08
CA PHE A 164 1.85 16.01 2.61
C PHE A 164 0.85 16.36 1.51
N ALA A 165 1.29 16.95 0.41
CA ALA A 165 0.43 17.30 -0.71
C ALA A 165 -0.34 16.08 -1.24
N PHE A 166 0.32 14.92 -1.33
CA PHE A 166 -0.36 13.68 -1.74
C PHE A 166 -1.48 13.28 -0.77
N PHE A 167 -1.21 13.23 0.54
CA PHE A 167 -2.23 12.85 1.51
C PHE A 167 -3.34 13.89 1.65
N GLU A 168 -3.01 15.19 1.60
CA GLU A 168 -3.99 16.28 1.57
C GLU A 168 -4.88 16.21 0.32
N ASP A 169 -4.31 15.90 -0.84
CA ASP A 169 -5.08 15.68 -2.08
C ASP A 169 -6.05 14.50 -1.95
N VAL A 170 -5.62 13.40 -1.32
CA VAL A 170 -6.47 12.24 -1.04
C VAL A 170 -7.61 12.63 -0.10
N VAL A 171 -7.30 13.29 1.02
CA VAL A 171 -8.33 13.67 2.01
C VAL A 171 -9.34 14.65 1.40
N ARG A 172 -8.87 15.64 0.63
CA ARG A 172 -9.73 16.58 -0.10
C ARG A 172 -10.64 15.85 -1.09
N ALA A 173 -10.11 14.90 -1.83
CA ALA A 173 -10.88 14.13 -2.81
C ALA A 173 -11.93 13.22 -2.14
N VAL A 174 -11.59 12.59 -1.00
CA VAL A 174 -12.56 11.81 -0.20
C VAL A 174 -13.65 12.72 0.35
N ARG A 175 -13.28 13.88 0.91
CA ARG A 175 -14.23 14.85 1.48
C ARG A 175 -15.22 15.35 0.43
N GLN A 176 -14.74 15.67 -0.76
CA GLN A 176 -15.60 16.07 -1.88
C GLN A 176 -16.57 14.94 -2.24
N ALA A 177 -16.07 13.71 -2.39
CA ALA A 177 -16.90 12.55 -2.71
C ALA A 177 -17.97 12.24 -1.64
N VAL A 178 -17.68 12.45 -0.36
CA VAL A 178 -18.63 12.30 0.75
C VAL A 178 -19.67 13.43 0.74
N SER A 179 -19.24 14.67 0.47
CA SER A 179 -20.08 15.88 0.53
C SER A 179 -21.07 15.99 -0.62
N ASP A 180 -20.75 15.42 -1.79
CA ASP A 180 -21.64 15.34 -2.97
C ASP A 180 -22.84 14.38 -2.75
N GLY A 181 -23.18 14.11 -1.49
CA GLY A 181 -24.42 13.48 -1.06
C GLY A 181 -24.43 11.96 -1.09
N GLY A 182 -23.30 11.28 -1.34
CA GLY A 182 -23.10 9.84 -1.09
C GLY A 182 -24.11 8.84 -1.68
N SER A 183 -25.16 9.29 -2.38
CA SER A 183 -26.06 8.50 -3.21
C SER A 183 -25.54 8.42 -4.64
N VAL A 184 -24.32 8.90 -4.89
CA VAL A 184 -23.61 8.58 -6.10
C VAL A 184 -23.11 7.15 -5.96
N ARG A 185 -23.99 6.26 -6.40
CA ARG A 185 -23.70 5.01 -7.11
C ARG A 185 -22.62 5.20 -8.20
N SER A 186 -21.45 5.77 -7.95
CA SER A 186 -20.51 6.00 -9.06
C SER A 186 -19.02 6.02 -8.76
N SER A 187 -18.37 5.33 -9.69
CA SER A 187 -17.20 5.70 -10.47
C SER A 187 -15.83 5.63 -9.82
N VAL A 188 -15.72 5.75 -8.50
CA VAL A 188 -14.38 5.96 -7.93
C VAL A 188 -13.61 4.70 -7.67
N LEU A 189 -14.27 3.54 -7.72
CA LEU A 189 -13.68 2.41 -7.04
C LEU A 189 -12.25 2.15 -7.53
N LEU A 190 -11.93 2.00 -8.82
CA LEU A 190 -10.68 1.31 -9.12
C LEU A 190 -10.08 1.59 -10.49
N THR A 191 -10.45 2.71 -11.15
CA THR A 191 -10.05 2.93 -12.54
C THR A 191 -9.51 4.31 -12.88
N PRO A 192 -8.45 4.38 -13.72
CA PRO A 192 -8.09 5.61 -14.41
C PRO A 192 -9.30 6.21 -15.12
N GLU A 193 -9.41 7.54 -15.16
CA GLU A 193 -10.50 8.31 -15.76
C GLU A 193 -10.89 7.82 -17.17
N HIS A 194 -9.92 7.42 -17.99
CA HIS A 194 -10.14 6.87 -19.35
C HIS A 194 -10.92 5.54 -19.37
N LEU A 195 -10.86 4.73 -18.32
CA LEU A 195 -11.61 3.47 -18.23
C LEU A 195 -13.05 3.67 -17.72
N ARG A 196 -13.36 4.80 -17.06
CA ARG A 196 -14.73 5.13 -16.60
C ARG A 196 -15.71 5.27 -17.76
N HIS A 197 -15.23 5.79 -18.89
CA HIS A 197 -16.03 5.91 -20.11
C HIS A 197 -16.06 4.63 -20.95
N SER A 198 -15.29 3.60 -20.57
CA SER A 198 -15.31 2.32 -21.25
C SER A 198 -16.48 1.45 -20.77
N ARG A 199 -17.03 0.62 -21.67
CA ARG A 199 -18.07 -0.37 -21.32
C ARG A 199 -17.62 -1.27 -20.16
N ALA A 200 -16.34 -1.61 -20.10
CA ALA A 200 -15.75 -2.41 -19.03
C ALA A 200 -15.79 -1.69 -17.66
N GLY A 201 -15.45 -0.39 -17.62
CA GLY A 201 -15.54 0.41 -16.39
C GLY A 201 -16.98 0.52 -15.88
N GLN A 202 -17.94 0.74 -16.78
CA GLN A 202 -19.36 0.79 -16.44
C GLN A 202 -19.91 -0.55 -15.91
N ILE A 203 -19.41 -1.68 -16.43
CA ILE A 203 -19.77 -3.01 -15.89
C ILE A 203 -19.19 -3.17 -14.48
N ALA A 204 -17.90 -2.89 -14.29
CA ALA A 204 -17.25 -3.00 -12.97
C ALA A 204 -17.95 -2.10 -11.93
N GLU A 205 -18.29 -0.88 -12.32
CA GLU A 205 -19.06 0.05 -11.51
C GLU A 205 -20.42 -0.53 -11.11
N ARG A 206 -21.24 -0.99 -12.07
CA ARG A 206 -22.54 -1.60 -11.76
C ARG A 206 -22.43 -2.77 -10.79
N MET A 207 -21.40 -3.60 -10.93
CA MET A 207 -21.17 -4.73 -10.02
C MET A 207 -20.95 -4.27 -8.59
N LEU A 208 -20.11 -3.26 -8.38
CA LEU A 208 -19.78 -2.75 -7.04
C LEU A 208 -20.97 -2.11 -6.33
N LEU A 209 -21.96 -1.65 -7.07
CA LEU A 209 -23.14 -0.95 -6.57
C LEU A 209 -24.32 -1.86 -6.21
N GLU A 210 -24.23 -3.15 -6.55
CA GLU A 210 -25.27 -4.13 -6.26
C GLU A 210 -25.28 -4.61 -4.80
N CYS A 211 -24.20 -4.37 -4.04
CA CYS A 211 -24.07 -4.85 -2.66
C CYS A 211 -23.68 -3.70 -1.73
N THR A 212 -24.00 -3.86 -0.44
CA THR A 212 -23.39 -3.05 0.62
C THR A 212 -21.90 -3.39 0.78
N ALA A 213 -21.10 -2.46 1.31
CA ALA A 213 -19.68 -2.70 1.58
C ALA A 213 -19.46 -3.91 2.51
N GLU A 214 -20.35 -4.12 3.48
CA GLU A 214 -20.31 -5.28 4.36
C GLU A 214 -20.56 -6.60 3.62
N GLU A 215 -21.59 -6.68 2.78
CA GLU A 215 -21.86 -7.87 1.95
C GLU A 215 -20.72 -8.14 0.98
N TRP A 216 -20.12 -7.08 0.43
CA TRP A 216 -18.98 -7.18 -0.45
C TRP A 216 -17.75 -7.71 0.28
N ALA A 217 -17.46 -7.20 1.47
CA ALA A 217 -16.33 -7.60 2.31
C ALA A 217 -16.41 -9.05 2.80
N ARG A 218 -17.62 -9.61 2.97
CA ARG A 218 -17.84 -11.01 3.39
C ARG A 218 -17.49 -12.07 2.33
N GLY A 219 -17.06 -11.68 1.14
CA GLY A 219 -16.66 -12.62 0.09
C GLY A 219 -17.85 -13.26 -0.62
N ARG A 220 -18.82 -12.45 -1.07
CA ARG A 220 -20.01 -12.91 -1.79
C ARG A 220 -19.63 -13.46 -3.18
N ARG A 221 -20.13 -14.64 -3.51
CA ARG A 221 -20.10 -15.15 -4.90
C ARG A 221 -21.02 -14.29 -5.78
N LEU A 222 -20.43 -13.58 -6.74
CA LEU A 222 -21.14 -12.70 -7.68
C LEU A 222 -21.83 -13.51 -8.79
N GLY A 223 -21.16 -14.55 -9.31
CA GLY A 223 -21.70 -15.43 -10.36
C GLY A 223 -20.61 -16.05 -11.22
N SER A 224 -20.98 -16.90 -12.18
CA SER A 224 -20.04 -17.35 -13.22
C SER A 224 -19.82 -16.25 -14.29
N GLU A 225 -18.76 -16.37 -15.10
CA GLU A 225 -18.52 -15.45 -16.21
C GLU A 225 -19.73 -15.37 -17.16
N GLU A 226 -20.35 -16.51 -17.44
CA GLU A 226 -21.51 -16.61 -18.32
C GLU A 226 -22.74 -15.92 -17.71
N ASP A 227 -23.05 -16.19 -16.44
CA ASP A 227 -24.18 -15.57 -15.73
C ASP A 227 -24.02 -14.05 -15.67
N LEU A 228 -22.80 -13.58 -15.42
CA LEU A 228 -22.51 -12.15 -15.26
C LEU A 228 -22.49 -11.44 -16.62
N CYS A 229 -21.96 -12.06 -17.67
CA CYS A 229 -22.09 -11.53 -19.05
C CYS A 229 -23.56 -11.34 -19.42
N PHE A 230 -24.41 -12.34 -19.13
CA PHE A 230 -25.84 -12.26 -19.37
C PHE A 230 -26.50 -11.15 -18.52
N ARG A 231 -26.25 -11.14 -17.20
CA ARG A 231 -26.82 -10.18 -16.26
C ARG A 231 -26.50 -8.72 -16.61
N TYR A 232 -25.27 -8.44 -17.04
CA TYR A 232 -24.82 -7.09 -17.38
C TYR A 232 -24.99 -6.72 -18.86
N GLY A 233 -25.49 -7.64 -19.69
CA GLY A 233 -25.59 -7.43 -21.14
C GLY A 233 -24.22 -7.12 -21.76
N ALA A 234 -23.17 -7.79 -21.30
CA ALA A 234 -21.79 -7.55 -21.68
C ALA A 234 -21.30 -8.63 -22.64
N ASP A 235 -20.50 -8.23 -23.64
CA ASP A 235 -19.69 -9.20 -24.37
C ASP A 235 -18.57 -9.75 -23.45
N ARG A 236 -18.05 -10.94 -23.78
CA ARG A 236 -17.04 -11.62 -22.95
C ARG A 236 -15.78 -10.79 -22.77
N ASP A 237 -15.39 -10.01 -23.77
CA ASP A 237 -14.16 -9.23 -23.73
C ASP A 237 -14.29 -8.00 -22.82
N ALA A 238 -15.39 -7.24 -22.91
CA ALA A 238 -15.68 -6.14 -22.00
C ALA A 238 -15.91 -6.64 -20.57
N PHE A 239 -16.58 -7.78 -20.41
CA PHE A 239 -16.79 -8.39 -19.09
C PHE A 239 -15.46 -8.83 -18.47
N ARG A 240 -14.60 -9.53 -19.20
CA ARG A 240 -13.25 -9.89 -18.72
C ARG A 240 -12.44 -8.65 -18.37
N GLN A 241 -12.56 -7.58 -19.14
CA GLN A 241 -11.90 -6.33 -18.83
C GLN A 241 -12.45 -5.68 -17.54
N ALA A 242 -13.76 -5.79 -17.29
CA ALA A 242 -14.39 -5.35 -16.04
C ALA A 242 -13.92 -6.19 -14.84
N VAL A 243 -13.87 -7.53 -14.97
CA VAL A 243 -13.31 -8.43 -13.95
C VAL A 243 -11.87 -8.05 -13.64
N ARG A 244 -11.03 -7.81 -14.65
CA ARG A 244 -9.63 -7.39 -14.46
C ARG A 244 -9.50 -6.07 -13.71
N ILE A 245 -10.37 -5.11 -13.99
CA ILE A 245 -10.45 -3.86 -13.24
C ILE A 245 -10.68 -4.17 -11.75
N LEU A 246 -11.69 -5.00 -11.44
CA LEU A 246 -12.03 -5.39 -10.07
C LEU A 246 -10.94 -6.24 -9.40
N GLU A 247 -10.21 -7.07 -10.15
CA GLU A 247 -9.10 -7.89 -9.61
C GLU A 247 -7.84 -7.07 -9.36
N SER A 248 -7.45 -6.17 -10.27
CA SER A 248 -6.24 -5.34 -10.15
C SER A 248 -6.23 -4.44 -8.90
N ALA A 249 -7.44 -4.13 -8.50
CA ALA A 249 -7.89 -3.39 -7.36
C ALA A 249 -8.01 -4.15 -6.04
N GLY A 250 -8.04 -5.48 -6.11
CA GLY A 250 -8.38 -6.33 -4.99
C GLY A 250 -9.85 -6.28 -4.56
N ALA A 251 -10.78 -5.80 -5.38
CA ALA A 251 -12.21 -5.80 -5.06
C ALA A 251 -12.97 -7.06 -5.51
N ALA A 252 -12.39 -7.88 -6.38
CA ALA A 252 -12.94 -9.20 -6.69
C ALA A 252 -11.83 -10.18 -7.00
N GLU A 253 -12.16 -11.47 -6.96
CA GLU A 253 -11.27 -12.55 -7.34
C GLU A 253 -12.03 -13.64 -8.09
N THR A 254 -11.50 -14.03 -9.25
CA THR A 254 -12.02 -15.17 -10.02
C THR A 254 -11.43 -16.48 -9.49
N PHE A 255 -12.30 -17.44 -9.18
CA PHE A 255 -11.91 -18.81 -8.82
C PHE A 255 -12.31 -19.78 -9.95
N CYS A 256 -11.39 -20.68 -10.33
CA CYS A 256 -11.64 -21.68 -11.37
C CYS A 256 -12.15 -23.00 -10.76
N GLY A 257 -13.18 -23.63 -11.37
CA GLY A 257 -13.71 -24.95 -10.95
C GLY A 257 -15.24 -25.03 -10.93
N ARG A 258 -15.81 -26.25 -10.78
CA ARG A 258 -17.27 -26.44 -10.67
C ARG A 258 -17.81 -25.70 -9.45
N GLY A 259 -18.75 -24.78 -9.66
CA GLY A 259 -19.35 -23.95 -8.61
C GLY A 259 -18.60 -22.64 -8.29
N HIS A 260 -17.38 -22.48 -8.82
CA HIS A 260 -16.56 -21.29 -8.63
C HIS A 260 -16.77 -20.28 -9.77
N GLY A 261 -16.65 -19.00 -9.45
CA GLY A 261 -16.93 -17.87 -10.33
C GLY A 261 -16.22 -16.63 -9.81
N LEU A 262 -16.75 -15.45 -10.10
CA LEU A 262 -16.25 -14.21 -9.52
C LEU A 262 -16.78 -14.07 -8.08
N VAL A 263 -15.89 -13.76 -7.15
CA VAL A 263 -16.19 -13.57 -5.73
C VAL A 263 -15.73 -12.17 -5.34
N SER A 264 -16.55 -11.42 -4.60
CA SER A 264 -16.18 -10.10 -4.09
C SER A 264 -15.03 -10.20 -3.08
N GLN A 265 -14.23 -9.15 -2.99
CA GLN A 265 -13.14 -8.99 -2.02
C GLN A 265 -13.20 -7.57 -1.48
N ALA A 266 -12.93 -7.36 -0.19
CA ALA A 266 -12.69 -6.00 0.30
C ALA A 266 -11.40 -5.46 -0.34
N PRO A 267 -11.36 -4.18 -0.77
CA PRO A 267 -10.13 -3.54 -1.22
C PRO A 267 -9.02 -3.73 -0.18
N ARG A 268 -7.88 -4.30 -0.60
CA ARG A 268 -6.78 -4.63 0.31
C ARG A 268 -5.92 -3.40 0.56
N GLU A 269 -5.81 -2.99 1.82
CA GLU A 269 -4.95 -1.87 2.25
C GLU A 269 -3.50 -2.03 1.77
N GLY A 270 -2.98 -3.26 1.80
CA GLY A 270 -1.61 -3.55 1.34
C GLY A 270 -1.37 -3.22 -0.12
N THR A 271 -2.35 -3.47 -1.00
CA THR A 271 -2.25 -3.13 -2.42
C THR A 271 -2.19 -1.61 -2.61
N LEU A 272 -3.01 -0.85 -1.89
CA LEU A 272 -3.02 0.61 -1.94
C LEU A 272 -1.74 1.20 -1.33
N ALA A 273 -1.26 0.65 -0.22
CA ALA A 273 -0.01 1.06 0.40
C ALA A 273 1.20 0.86 -0.53
N ARG A 274 1.19 -0.17 -1.39
CA ARG A 274 2.20 -0.31 -2.44
C ARG A 274 2.06 0.72 -3.55
N LEU A 275 0.84 1.07 -3.96
CA LEU A 275 0.65 2.15 -4.94
C LEU A 275 1.22 3.47 -4.42
N VAL A 276 0.99 3.79 -3.14
CA VAL A 276 1.60 4.95 -2.49
C VAL A 276 3.14 4.82 -2.45
N SER A 277 3.66 3.62 -2.18
CA SER A 277 5.11 3.36 -2.23
C SER A 277 5.70 3.54 -3.63
N CYS A 278 4.98 3.12 -4.68
CA CYS A 278 5.36 3.34 -6.07
C CYS A 278 5.31 4.83 -6.43
N PHE A 279 4.31 5.56 -5.94
CA PHE A 279 4.18 7.01 -6.14
C PHE A 279 5.36 7.75 -5.51
N PHE A 280 5.71 7.44 -4.25
CA PHE A 280 6.89 8.02 -3.60
C PHE A 280 8.19 7.69 -4.32
N ALA A 281 8.36 6.45 -4.79
CA ALA A 281 9.53 6.08 -5.59
C ALA A 281 9.58 6.86 -6.91
N SER A 282 8.46 6.95 -7.63
CA SER A 282 8.34 7.66 -8.91
C SER A 282 8.55 9.17 -8.76
N GLY A 283 8.15 9.75 -7.63
CA GLY A 283 8.37 11.17 -7.31
C GLY A 283 9.78 11.46 -6.79
N GLY A 284 10.66 10.46 -6.67
CA GLY A 284 12.01 10.63 -6.13
C GLY A 284 12.05 10.97 -4.65
N VAL A 285 10.97 10.69 -3.91
CA VAL A 285 10.89 10.98 -2.47
C VAL A 285 11.86 10.07 -1.72
N GLN A 286 12.68 10.66 -0.88
CA GLN A 286 13.68 9.91 -0.14
C GLN A 286 13.04 9.07 0.97
N ALA A 287 13.47 7.81 1.12
CA ALA A 287 12.92 6.89 2.12
C ALA A 287 13.02 7.43 3.55
N HIS A 288 14.13 8.10 3.89
CA HIS A 288 14.30 8.72 5.21
C HIS A 288 13.30 9.86 5.46
N THR A 289 12.90 10.60 4.42
CA THR A 289 11.92 11.69 4.53
C THR A 289 10.54 11.12 4.86
N VAL A 290 10.16 10.01 4.19
CA VAL A 290 8.91 9.29 4.49
C VAL A 290 8.94 8.69 5.90
N MET A 291 10.08 8.14 6.34
CA MET A 291 10.23 7.61 7.70
C MET A 291 10.05 8.70 8.78
N GLN A 292 10.57 9.91 8.56
CA GLN A 292 10.40 11.03 9.51
C GLN A 292 8.92 11.43 9.68
N VAL A 293 8.14 11.39 8.59
CA VAL A 293 6.68 11.61 8.62
C VAL A 293 5.99 10.45 9.33
N PHE A 294 6.36 9.20 9.03
CA PHE A 294 5.84 8.00 9.71
C PHE A 294 6.03 8.07 11.24
N GLU A 295 7.24 8.36 11.71
CA GLU A 295 7.58 8.41 13.13
C GLU A 295 6.64 9.34 13.90
N ARG A 296 6.34 10.51 13.34
CA ARG A 296 5.49 11.52 13.98
C ARG A 296 4.01 11.23 13.82
N LEU A 297 3.56 10.87 12.62
CA LEU A 297 2.16 10.53 12.39
C LEU A 297 1.74 9.30 13.20
N SER A 298 2.62 8.29 13.33
CA SER A 298 2.30 7.11 14.15
C SER A 298 2.14 7.45 15.63
N VAL A 299 2.93 8.39 16.17
CA VAL A 299 2.78 8.87 17.56
C VAL A 299 1.43 9.55 17.75
N GLU A 300 1.04 10.43 16.84
CA GLU A 300 -0.25 11.12 16.86
C GLU A 300 -1.42 10.12 16.79
N VAL A 301 -1.37 9.19 15.81
CA VAL A 301 -2.40 8.17 15.62
C VAL A 301 -2.58 7.30 16.86
N ILE A 302 -1.48 6.89 17.50
CA ILE A 302 -1.56 6.03 18.67
C ILE A 302 -2.02 6.80 19.92
N ALA A 303 -1.67 8.08 20.06
CA ALA A 303 -2.19 8.93 21.13
C ALA A 303 -3.72 9.14 21.01
N MET A 304 -4.20 9.39 19.79
CA MET A 304 -5.64 9.46 19.51
C MET A 304 -6.34 8.12 19.80
N ALA A 305 -5.75 7.01 19.36
CA ALA A 305 -6.28 5.67 19.59
C ALA A 305 -6.39 5.35 21.09
N ALA A 306 -5.37 5.70 21.87
CA ALA A 306 -5.35 5.51 23.31
C ALA A 306 -6.43 6.32 24.05
N SER A 307 -6.88 7.46 23.51
CA SER A 307 -7.93 8.25 24.16
C SER A 307 -9.31 7.58 24.14
N ARG A 308 -9.48 6.55 23.29
CA ARG A 308 -10.75 5.89 23.02
C ARG A 308 -10.65 4.37 22.96
N ALA A 309 -9.59 3.78 23.51
CA ALA A 309 -9.35 2.35 23.41
C ALA A 309 -10.38 1.58 24.25
N SER A 310 -11.03 0.59 23.64
CA SER A 310 -11.95 -0.29 24.36
C SER A 310 -11.19 -1.44 25.06
N ALA A 311 -11.87 -2.09 26.00
CA ALA A 311 -11.33 -3.32 26.61
C ALA A 311 -11.12 -4.43 25.56
N GLU A 312 -11.99 -4.51 24.55
CA GLU A 312 -11.87 -5.47 23.45
C GLU A 312 -10.64 -5.18 22.58
N ASP A 313 -10.35 -3.91 22.29
CA ASP A 313 -9.14 -3.50 21.58
C ASP A 313 -7.88 -3.93 22.33
N CYS A 314 -7.84 -3.65 23.63
CA CYS A 314 -6.72 -4.00 24.48
C CYS A 314 -6.51 -5.52 24.56
N GLU A 315 -7.60 -6.29 24.60
CA GLU A 315 -7.55 -7.75 24.61
C GLU A 315 -7.03 -8.31 23.28
N ARG A 316 -7.51 -7.78 22.15
CA ARG A 316 -6.99 -8.16 20.82
C ARG A 316 -5.49 -7.88 20.69
N VAL A 317 -5.03 -6.71 21.12
CA VAL A 317 -3.60 -6.36 21.13
C VAL A 317 -2.82 -7.31 22.04
N SER A 318 -3.31 -7.54 23.27
CA SER A 318 -2.69 -8.47 24.23
C SER A 318 -2.51 -9.87 23.66
N GLN A 319 -3.53 -10.43 23.01
CA GLN A 319 -3.49 -11.75 22.38
C GLN A 319 -2.48 -11.84 21.24
N THR A 320 -2.37 -10.80 20.41
CA THR A 320 -1.37 -10.78 19.32
C THR A 320 0.06 -10.68 19.84
N LEU A 321 0.31 -9.90 20.90
CA LEU A 321 1.62 -9.81 21.54
C LEU A 321 2.01 -11.11 22.25
N ALA A 322 1.06 -11.81 22.88
CA ALA A 322 1.30 -13.12 23.48
C ALA A 322 1.68 -14.17 22.42
N LYS A 323 0.98 -14.22 21.27
CA LYS A 323 1.35 -15.11 20.15
C LYS A 323 2.76 -14.83 19.63
N LEU A 324 3.15 -13.55 19.57
CA LEU A 324 4.50 -13.16 19.17
C LEU A 324 5.53 -13.63 20.22
N GLU A 325 5.26 -13.43 21.50
CA GLU A 325 6.11 -13.89 22.60
C GLU A 325 6.35 -15.40 22.53
N ASP A 326 5.28 -16.20 22.44
CA ASP A 326 5.37 -17.66 22.32
C ASP A 326 6.18 -18.08 21.07
N SER A 327 6.09 -17.31 19.98
CA SER A 327 6.84 -17.58 18.75
C SER A 327 8.32 -17.28 18.90
N LEU A 328 8.68 -16.19 19.59
CA LEU A 328 10.07 -15.81 19.84
C LEU A 328 10.77 -16.74 20.84
N GLU A 329 10.03 -17.36 21.76
CA GLU A 329 10.55 -18.37 22.67
C GLU A 329 10.98 -19.66 21.94
N ARG A 330 10.32 -19.99 20.82
CA ARG A 330 10.68 -21.13 19.96
C ARG A 330 11.91 -20.88 19.08
N GLN A 331 12.51 -19.69 19.17
CA GLN A 331 13.73 -19.27 18.44
C GLN A 331 13.63 -19.36 16.91
N ASP A 332 12.44 -19.18 16.34
CA ASP A 332 12.25 -19.06 14.89
C ASP A 332 11.88 -17.62 14.52
N ALA A 333 12.89 -16.84 14.13
CA ALA A 333 12.74 -15.43 13.77
C ALA A 333 11.85 -15.22 12.54
N VAL A 334 11.91 -16.13 11.57
CA VAL A 334 11.15 -16.04 10.31
C VAL A 334 9.69 -16.41 10.56
N ALA A 335 9.43 -17.45 11.35
CA ALA A 335 8.07 -17.82 11.76
C ALA A 335 7.44 -16.77 12.70
N SER A 336 8.24 -15.97 13.41
CA SER A 336 7.75 -14.88 14.27
C SER A 336 7.33 -13.63 13.49
N LEU A 337 7.83 -13.46 12.26
CA LEU A 337 7.61 -12.26 11.46
C LEU A 337 6.12 -11.98 11.15
N PRO A 338 5.29 -12.98 10.77
CA PRO A 338 3.84 -12.78 10.66
C PRO A 338 3.18 -12.26 11.94
N HIS A 339 3.61 -12.75 13.11
CA HIS A 339 3.05 -12.35 14.41
C HIS A 339 3.42 -10.91 14.79
N VAL A 340 4.60 -10.42 14.39
CA VAL A 340 4.96 -8.99 14.52
C VAL A 340 3.97 -8.12 13.76
N PHE A 341 3.68 -8.48 12.51
CA PHE A 341 2.72 -7.72 11.71
C PHE A 341 1.30 -7.88 12.22
N ASP A 342 0.92 -9.02 12.81
CA ASP A 342 -0.39 -9.20 13.45
C ASP A 342 -0.55 -8.25 14.64
N ALA A 343 0.49 -8.11 15.46
CA ALA A 343 0.50 -7.18 16.58
C ALA A 343 0.48 -5.71 16.12
N GLU A 344 1.28 -5.34 15.13
CA GLU A 344 1.23 -4.00 14.54
C GLU A 344 -0.14 -3.66 13.98
N GLU A 345 -0.78 -4.60 13.28
CA GLU A 345 -2.13 -4.41 12.73
C GLU A 345 -3.16 -4.24 13.85
N ALA A 346 -3.10 -5.06 14.90
CA ALA A 346 -3.99 -4.95 16.05
C ALA A 346 -3.85 -3.57 16.73
N ILE A 347 -2.62 -3.11 16.96
CA ILE A 347 -2.31 -1.80 17.53
C ILE A 347 -2.83 -0.66 16.64
N ALA A 348 -2.59 -0.73 15.33
CA ALA A 348 -3.07 0.29 14.40
C ALA A 348 -4.59 0.30 14.30
N SER A 349 -5.26 -0.85 14.44
CA SER A 349 -6.72 -0.96 14.30
C SER A 349 -7.50 -0.20 15.39
N VAL A 350 -6.87 0.07 16.54
CA VAL A 350 -7.49 0.76 17.69
C VAL A 350 -7.96 2.18 17.34
N ILE A 351 -7.31 2.86 16.38
CA ILE A 351 -7.74 4.21 15.99
C ILE A 351 -9.14 4.22 15.34
N ALA A 352 -9.63 3.09 14.81
CA ALA A 352 -10.90 3.00 14.08
C ALA A 352 -11.07 4.11 13.01
N ASN A 353 -9.99 4.44 12.29
CA ASN A 353 -9.97 5.42 11.21
C ASN A 353 -9.24 4.80 9.99
N PRO A 354 -9.98 4.34 8.96
CA PRO A 354 -9.40 3.62 7.82
C PRO A 354 -8.33 4.42 7.05
N LEU A 355 -8.51 5.75 6.90
CA LEU A 355 -7.52 6.58 6.19
C LEU A 355 -6.22 6.70 6.96
N LEU A 356 -6.27 6.94 8.27
CA LEU A 356 -5.07 7.01 9.10
C LEU A 356 -4.34 5.65 9.17
N GLN A 357 -5.07 4.54 9.21
CA GLN A 357 -4.49 3.20 9.12
C GLN A 357 -3.78 2.99 7.78
N LEU A 358 -4.42 3.37 6.66
CA LEU A 358 -3.81 3.28 5.33
C LEU A 358 -2.58 4.18 5.19
N PHE A 359 -2.64 5.42 5.68
CA PHE A 359 -1.54 6.39 5.57
C PHE A 359 -0.33 5.94 6.37
N THR A 360 -0.53 5.53 7.62
CA THR A 360 0.56 5.00 8.47
C THR A 360 1.16 3.73 7.88
N LYS A 361 0.34 2.80 7.36
CA LYS A 361 0.81 1.59 6.67
C LYS A 361 1.61 1.91 5.40
N SER A 362 1.16 2.89 4.61
CA SER A 362 1.84 3.35 3.38
C SER A 362 3.19 4.00 3.68
N LEU A 363 3.24 4.89 4.68
CA LEU A 363 4.45 5.57 5.12
C LEU A 363 5.48 4.56 5.67
N ARG A 364 5.05 3.54 6.41
CA ARG A 364 5.93 2.48 6.92
C ARG A 364 6.46 1.56 5.81
N GLY A 365 5.60 1.24 4.83
CA GLY A 365 5.92 0.31 3.76
C GLY A 365 7.04 0.80 2.84
N TYR A 366 7.00 2.06 2.42
CA TYR A 366 7.95 2.55 1.41
C TYR A 366 9.44 2.42 1.82
N PRO A 367 9.86 2.79 3.05
CA PRO A 367 11.23 2.55 3.50
C PRO A 367 11.56 1.06 3.66
N SER A 368 10.59 0.23 4.07
CA SER A 368 10.82 -1.19 4.32
C SER A 368 11.11 -2.01 3.06
N ALA A 369 10.86 -1.44 1.88
CA ALA A 369 11.25 -2.03 0.60
C ALA A 369 12.76 -2.33 0.51
N ARG A 370 13.58 -1.60 1.29
CA ARG A 370 15.05 -1.66 1.27
C ARG A 370 15.64 -2.40 2.47
N ILE A 371 14.80 -2.93 3.37
CA ILE A 371 15.26 -3.70 4.53
C ILE A 371 15.41 -5.17 4.11
N PRO A 372 16.62 -5.76 4.22
CA PRO A 372 16.85 -7.15 3.89
C PRO A 372 16.25 -8.10 4.93
N ARG A 373 15.87 -9.31 4.50
CA ARG A 373 15.38 -10.40 5.36
C ARG A 373 16.51 -11.23 5.95
N ASP A 374 17.38 -10.61 6.73
CA ASP A 374 18.38 -11.35 7.50
C ASP A 374 17.74 -11.93 8.79
N PRO A 375 17.72 -13.26 9.00
CA PRO A 375 17.10 -13.87 10.17
C PRO A 375 17.69 -13.40 11.51
N ALA A 376 19.01 -13.17 11.60
CA ALA A 376 19.66 -12.75 12.83
C ALA A 376 19.25 -11.31 13.20
N VAL A 377 19.18 -10.45 12.19
CA VAL A 377 18.65 -9.10 12.31
C VAL A 377 17.18 -9.12 12.73
N LEU A 378 16.36 -9.97 12.08
CA LEU A 378 14.94 -10.06 12.36
C LEU A 378 14.67 -10.53 13.79
N ASP A 379 15.43 -11.47 14.35
CA ASP A 379 15.26 -11.90 15.75
C ASP A 379 15.44 -10.71 16.71
N VAL A 380 16.53 -9.95 16.55
CA VAL A 380 16.80 -8.77 17.39
C VAL A 380 15.71 -7.72 17.25
N MET A 381 15.27 -7.44 16.03
CA MET A 381 14.20 -6.48 15.76
C MET A 381 12.86 -6.94 16.36
N ASN A 382 12.49 -8.21 16.20
CA ASN A 382 11.23 -8.75 16.67
C ASN A 382 11.16 -8.76 18.21
N ARG A 383 12.26 -9.14 18.89
CA ARG A 383 12.36 -9.06 20.35
C ARG A 383 12.26 -7.61 20.83
N ARG A 384 12.97 -6.68 20.18
CA ARG A 384 12.89 -5.26 20.54
C ARG A 384 11.49 -4.71 20.33
N PHE A 385 10.83 -5.07 19.24
CA PHE A 385 9.45 -4.69 18.94
C PHE A 385 8.51 -5.15 20.07
N LEU A 386 8.61 -6.41 20.51
CA LEU A 386 7.79 -6.93 21.61
C LEU A 386 8.04 -6.14 22.91
N THR A 387 9.30 -5.92 23.30
CA THR A 387 9.65 -5.14 24.50
C THR A 387 9.08 -3.73 24.45
N LEU A 388 9.21 -3.03 23.33
CA LEU A 388 8.75 -1.65 23.17
C LEU A 388 7.22 -1.53 23.01
N SER A 389 6.52 -2.64 22.71
CA SER A 389 5.06 -2.65 22.56
C SER A 389 4.31 -2.87 23.88
N ARG A 390 4.96 -3.41 24.92
CA ARG A 390 4.31 -3.63 26.23
C ARG A 390 3.87 -2.33 26.93
N PRO A 391 4.72 -1.28 27.05
CA PRO A 391 4.30 -0.01 27.64
C PRO A 391 3.18 0.66 26.84
N LEU A 392 3.12 0.40 25.53
CA LEU A 392 2.03 0.87 24.68
C LEU A 392 0.69 0.24 25.06
N LEU A 393 0.67 -1.08 25.26
CA LEU A 393 -0.54 -1.79 25.71
C LEU A 393 -1.02 -1.28 27.08
N GLU A 394 -0.10 -0.99 28.00
CA GLU A 394 -0.46 -0.40 29.30
C GLU A 394 -1.08 0.99 29.15
N ALA A 395 -0.50 1.83 28.28
CA ALA A 395 -1.05 3.15 28.00
C ALA A 395 -2.44 3.08 27.33
N LEU A 396 -2.67 2.13 26.42
CA LEU A 396 -3.98 1.85 25.82
C LEU A 396 -5.00 1.43 26.90
N ARG A 397 -4.64 0.50 27.79
CA ARG A 397 -5.51 0.04 28.89
C ARG A 397 -5.94 1.16 29.83
N ASN A 398 -5.03 2.11 30.09
CA ASN A 398 -5.28 3.25 30.96
C ASN A 398 -5.95 4.43 30.25
N ASN A 399 -6.26 4.29 28.96
CA ASN A 399 -6.71 5.37 28.08
C ASN A 399 -5.86 6.66 28.17
N ASN A 400 -4.53 6.50 28.35
CA ASN A 400 -3.63 7.63 28.57
C ASN A 400 -2.89 8.00 27.28
N ALA A 401 -3.41 9.01 26.59
CA ALA A 401 -2.85 9.54 25.34
C ALA A 401 -1.38 9.98 25.46
N GLN A 402 -0.99 10.59 26.59
CA GLN A 402 0.37 11.08 26.80
C GLN A 402 1.36 9.93 26.99
N ASP A 403 0.98 8.92 27.78
CA ASP A 403 1.80 7.71 27.95
C ASP A 403 1.92 6.95 26.64
N ALA A 404 0.83 6.85 25.87
CA ALA A 404 0.82 6.19 24.58
C ALA A 404 1.73 6.91 23.57
N ALA A 405 1.68 8.25 23.54
CA ALA A 405 2.58 9.05 22.70
C ALA A 405 4.06 8.82 23.07
N ARG A 406 4.39 8.80 24.37
CA ARG A 406 5.75 8.55 24.85
C ARG A 406 6.23 7.14 24.49
N ALA A 407 5.40 6.13 24.74
CA ALA A 407 5.70 4.74 24.43
C ALA A 407 5.86 4.51 22.92
N GLN A 408 4.97 5.07 22.10
CA GLN A 408 5.07 4.99 20.64
C GLN A 408 6.32 5.68 20.11
N LYS A 409 6.66 6.86 20.65
CA LYS A 409 7.89 7.59 20.28
C LYS A 409 9.13 6.76 20.59
N ALA A 410 9.20 6.17 21.79
CA ALA A 410 10.28 5.27 22.16
C ALA A 410 10.36 4.03 21.25
N ARG A 411 9.20 3.49 20.85
CA ARG A 411 9.10 2.35 19.94
C ARG A 411 9.69 2.64 18.56
N VAL A 412 9.22 3.70 17.90
CA VAL A 412 9.69 4.05 16.54
C VAL A 412 11.15 4.46 16.53
N GLN A 413 11.60 5.24 17.52
CA GLN A 413 13.02 5.64 17.62
C GLN A 413 13.93 4.45 17.93
N GLY A 414 13.52 3.56 18.83
CA GLY A 414 14.28 2.38 19.18
C GLY A 414 14.46 1.40 18.02
N LEU A 415 13.41 1.23 17.20
CA LEU A 415 13.48 0.40 15.99
C LEU A 415 14.30 1.07 14.86
N ALA A 416 14.17 2.39 14.69
CA ALA A 416 14.95 3.14 13.71
C ALA A 416 16.46 3.12 14.03
N GLN A 417 16.84 3.29 15.29
CA GLN A 417 18.24 3.22 15.75
C GLN A 417 18.84 1.84 15.50
N LEU A 418 18.09 0.76 15.76
CA LEU A 418 18.54 -0.60 15.44
C LEU A 418 18.73 -0.76 13.94
N SER A 419 17.76 -0.34 13.12
CA SER A 419 17.85 -0.43 11.66
C SER A 419 19.05 0.34 11.09
N ALA A 420 19.39 1.50 11.66
CA ALA A 420 20.55 2.29 11.25
C ALA A 420 21.90 1.66 11.66
N ALA A 421 21.95 0.88 12.75
CA ALA A 421 23.15 0.21 13.23
C ALA A 421 23.49 -1.08 12.46
N MET A 422 22.59 -1.59 11.63
CA MET A 422 22.72 -2.91 10.99
C MET A 422 23.83 -3.06 9.95
N PRO A 423 24.21 -2.04 9.15
CA PRO A 423 25.38 -2.14 8.29
C PRO A 423 26.67 -2.46 9.05
N ALA A 424 26.76 -2.07 10.33
CA ALA A 424 27.91 -2.34 11.19
C ALA A 424 27.85 -3.74 11.84
N LEU A 425 26.66 -4.30 12.07
CA LEU A 425 26.47 -5.62 12.70
C LEU A 425 26.63 -6.78 11.71
N ALA A 426 26.32 -6.58 10.43
CA ALA A 426 26.50 -7.59 9.38
C ALA A 426 27.96 -7.74 8.89
N SER A 427 28.86 -6.88 9.37
CA SER A 427 30.27 -6.82 8.98
C SER A 427 31.23 -7.38 10.05
N GLY A 428 30.70 -7.97 11.13
CA GLY A 428 31.44 -8.38 12.33
C GLY A 428 31.50 -9.89 12.54
#